data_AF-A0A496T2P9-F1
#
_entry.id   AF-A0A496T2P9-F1
#
_cell.length_a   1.000
_cell.length_b   1.000
_cell.length_c   1.000
_cell.angle_alpha   90.00
_cell.angle_beta   90.00
_cell.angle_gamma   90.00
#
_symmetry.space_group_name_H-M   'P 1'
#
loop_
_entity.id
_entity.type
_entity.pdbx_description
1 polymer ?
#
loop_
_entity_poly.entity_id
_entity_poly.type
_entity_poly.pdbx_seq_one_letter_code
_entity_poly.pdbx_strand_id
1 'polypeptide(L)'
;MRIGVIGLPLSGKTTLFNVLTGSQVETSSFSGGRQSHLGTVKVPDARLDFIHQSYPEHKKIQTIVEYVDVVGIAKGATRSVTILDELLNQLRNCEALLLVVRDFANDRVPHPEGKINPQQDVQIVETELLLSDLAILETRINRLQKEIAK
;
A
#
# COMPACT_ATOMS: atom_id res chain seq x y z
N MET A 1 6.05 5.08 -12.10
CA MET A 1 5.32 5.45 -10.87
C MET A 1 4.58 4.25 -10.33
N ARG A 2 5.02 3.76 -9.17
CA ARG A 2 4.39 2.68 -8.41
C ARG A 2 3.82 3.20 -7.10
N ILE A 3 2.54 2.94 -6.86
CA ILE A 3 1.81 3.35 -5.67
C ILE A 3 1.52 2.13 -4.81
N GLY A 4 1.95 2.14 -3.54
CA GLY A 4 1.62 1.10 -2.57
C GLY A 4 0.30 1.42 -1.86
N VAL A 5 -0.70 0.55 -1.99
CA VAL A 5 -1.98 0.65 -1.28
C VAL A 5 -1.81 0.01 0.09
N ILE A 6 -1.94 0.81 1.15
CA ILE A 6 -1.71 0.42 2.55
C ILE A 6 -2.91 0.75 3.43
N GLY A 7 -2.89 0.25 4.67
CA GLY A 7 -3.99 0.41 5.63
C GLY A 7 -4.24 -0.86 6.45
N LEU A 8 -5.06 -0.73 7.49
CA LEU A 8 -5.35 -1.83 8.41
C LEU A 8 -6.05 -3.02 7.70
N PRO A 9 -5.93 -4.25 8.23
CA PRO A 9 -6.74 -5.38 7.76
C PRO A 9 -8.22 -5.00 7.69
N LEU A 10 -8.92 -5.49 6.67
CA LEU A 10 -10.36 -5.25 6.49
C LEU A 10 -10.77 -3.78 6.29
N SER A 11 -9.84 -2.87 5.94
CA SER A 11 -10.18 -1.49 5.61
C SER A 11 -10.75 -1.28 4.20
N GLY A 12 -10.74 -2.32 3.36
CA GLY A 12 -11.21 -2.26 1.97
C GLY A 12 -10.12 -2.07 0.91
N LYS A 13 -8.82 -2.19 1.28
CA LYS A 13 -7.67 -2.07 0.36
C LYS A 13 -7.82 -2.87 -0.93
N THR A 14 -8.01 -4.19 -0.82
CA THR A 14 -8.12 -5.09 -1.97
C THR A 14 -9.36 -4.80 -2.81
N THR A 15 -10.45 -4.35 -2.18
CA THR A 15 -11.65 -3.89 -2.89
C THR A 15 -11.34 -2.64 -3.72
N LEU A 16 -10.67 -1.65 -3.15
CA LEU A 16 -10.25 -0.45 -3.87
C LEU A 16 -9.26 -0.77 -5.00
N PHE A 17 -8.29 -1.65 -4.74
CA PHE A 17 -7.34 -2.13 -5.73
C PHE A 17 -8.05 -2.77 -6.93
N ASN A 18 -9.03 -3.65 -6.69
CA ASN A 18 -9.82 -4.27 -7.75
C ASN A 18 -10.59 -3.25 -8.57
N VAL A 19 -11.22 -2.26 -7.91
CA VAL A 19 -11.93 -1.18 -8.58
C VAL A 19 -11.00 -0.35 -9.47
N LEU A 20 -9.80 -0.02 -8.98
CA LEU A 20 -8.83 0.77 -9.73
C LEU A 20 -8.27 0.02 -10.94
N THR A 21 -7.98 -1.27 -10.78
CA THR A 21 -7.27 -2.08 -11.77
C THR A 21 -8.18 -2.87 -12.71
N GLY A 22 -9.48 -2.98 -12.40
CA GLY A 22 -10.39 -3.91 -13.06
C GLY A 22 -10.07 -5.38 -12.79
N SER A 23 -9.22 -5.68 -11.81
CA SER A 23 -8.82 -7.04 -11.42
C SER A 23 -9.90 -7.73 -10.58
N GLN A 24 -9.85 -9.06 -10.53
CA GLN A 24 -10.73 -9.88 -9.68
C GLN A 24 -9.93 -10.59 -8.58
N VAL A 25 -9.12 -9.84 -7.82
CA VAL A 25 -8.43 -10.41 -6.66
C VAL A 25 -9.46 -10.80 -5.59
N GLU A 26 -9.31 -11.97 -4.97
CA GLU A 26 -10.23 -12.42 -3.92
C GLU A 26 -10.27 -11.45 -2.73
N THR A 27 -11.49 -11.19 -2.23
CA THR A 27 -11.74 -10.25 -1.12
C THR A 27 -12.28 -10.94 0.15
N SER A 28 -12.52 -12.25 0.10
CA SER A 28 -13.18 -13.01 1.17
C SER A 28 -12.18 -13.62 2.17
N SER A 29 -12.30 -13.19 3.43
CA SER A 29 -11.95 -13.89 4.67
C SER A 29 -10.49 -14.32 4.86
N PHE A 30 -9.67 -13.46 5.49
CA PHE A 30 -8.45 -13.78 6.27
C PHE A 30 -7.64 -15.02 5.82
N SER A 31 -7.54 -15.28 4.52
CA SER A 31 -6.58 -16.24 4.00
C SER A 31 -5.26 -15.51 4.09
N GLY A 32 -4.25 -16.16 4.65
CA GLY A 32 -2.90 -15.61 4.80
C GLY A 32 -2.21 -15.41 3.45
N GLY A 33 -2.79 -14.60 2.58
CA GLY A 33 -2.23 -14.16 1.30
C GLY A 33 -0.99 -13.34 1.61
N ARG A 34 0.15 -14.03 1.64
CA ARG A 34 1.48 -13.43 1.77
C ARG A 34 1.98 -12.81 0.45
N GLN A 35 1.12 -12.73 -0.58
CA GLN A 35 1.48 -12.22 -1.89
C GLN A 35 0.82 -10.87 -2.14
N SER A 36 1.64 -9.87 -2.46
CA SER A 36 1.19 -8.58 -2.96
C SER A 36 0.64 -8.72 -4.37
N HIS A 37 -0.39 -7.94 -4.71
CA HIS A 37 -0.95 -7.92 -6.06
C HIS A 37 -0.47 -6.67 -6.80
N LEU A 38 0.01 -6.83 -8.04
CA LEU A 38 0.40 -5.72 -8.91
C LEU A 38 -0.63 -5.54 -10.02
N GLY A 39 -1.11 -4.31 -10.21
CA GLY A 39 -2.04 -3.96 -11.28
C GLY A 39 -1.66 -2.64 -11.95
N THR A 40 -2.00 -2.49 -13.22
CA THR A 40 -1.67 -1.28 -13.99
C THR A 40 -2.95 -0.56 -14.43
N VAL A 41 -2.93 0.77 -14.34
CA VAL A 41 -4.09 1.62 -14.63
C VAL A 41 -3.66 2.73 -15.58
N LYS A 42 -4.44 2.94 -16.65
CA LYS A 42 -4.24 4.05 -17.58
C LYS A 42 -4.82 5.33 -17.00
N VAL A 43 -4.04 6.41 -17.01
CA VAL A 43 -4.50 7.69 -16.48
C VAL A 43 -5.37 8.39 -17.51
N PRO A 44 -6.63 8.75 -17.17
CA PRO A 44 -7.45 9.60 -18.03
C PRO A 44 -6.87 11.01 -18.08
N ASP A 45 -6.72 11.58 -19.28
CA ASP A 45 -6.21 12.94 -19.47
C ASP A 45 -6.97 13.62 -20.62
N ALA A 46 -7.83 14.57 -20.27
CA ALA A 46 -8.66 15.30 -21.23
C ALA A 46 -7.83 16.10 -22.25
N ARG A 47 -6.59 16.46 -21.92
CA ARG A 47 -5.68 17.17 -22.85
C ARG A 47 -5.20 16.23 -23.95
N LEU A 48 -4.90 14.98 -23.59
CA LEU A 48 -4.55 13.95 -24.55
C LEU A 48 -5.76 13.62 -25.44
N ASP A 49 -6.98 13.64 -24.87
CA ASP A 49 -8.21 13.45 -25.63
C ASP A 49 -8.39 14.54 -26.69
N PHE A 50 -8.20 15.80 -26.30
CA PHE A 50 -8.28 16.94 -27.20
C PHE A 50 -7.27 16.87 -28.35
N ILE A 51 -6.00 16.51 -28.07
CA ILE A 51 -4.97 16.35 -29.10
C ILE A 51 -5.35 15.22 -30.06
N HIS A 52 -5.80 14.08 -29.54
CA HIS A 52 -6.15 12.93 -30.37
C HIS A 52 -7.38 13.20 -31.25
N GLN A 53 -8.34 14.01 -30.80
CA GLN A 53 -9.46 14.46 -31.64
C GLN A 53 -8.99 15.27 -32.86
N SER A 54 -7.89 16.02 -32.71
CA SER A 54 -7.31 16.81 -33.81
C SER A 54 -6.46 15.97 -34.78
N TYR A 55 -5.94 14.84 -34.30
CA TYR A 55 -5.02 13.95 -35.01
C TYR A 55 -5.40 12.46 -34.82
N PRO A 56 -6.54 12.01 -35.37
CA PRO A 56 -7.12 10.68 -35.11
C PRO A 56 -6.32 9.53 -35.71
N GLU A 57 -5.49 9.79 -36.73
CA GLU A 57 -4.60 8.81 -37.37
C GLU A 57 -3.50 8.29 -36.43
N HIS A 58 -3.16 9.05 -35.39
CA HIS A 58 -2.13 8.68 -34.43
C HIS A 58 -2.71 7.90 -33.26
N LYS A 59 -2.02 6.83 -32.83
CA LYS A 59 -2.44 6.02 -31.69
C LYS A 59 -2.38 6.85 -30.40
N LYS A 60 -3.51 6.90 -29.69
CA LYS A 60 -3.58 7.46 -28.33
C LYS A 60 -2.89 6.55 -27.32
N ILE A 61 -1.80 7.03 -26.72
CA ILE A 61 -1.04 6.31 -25.69
C ILE A 61 -1.17 7.07 -24.37
N GLN A 62 -1.88 6.47 -23.40
CA GLN A 62 -2.03 7.04 -22.06
C GLN A 62 -0.84 6.68 -21.19
N THR A 63 -0.52 7.55 -20.22
CA THR A 63 0.43 7.19 -19.17
C THR A 63 -0.15 6.09 -18.27
N ILE A 64 0.72 5.26 -17.73
CA ILE A 64 0.35 4.12 -16.89
C ILE A 64 0.87 4.36 -15.47
N VAL A 65 0.02 4.05 -14.49
CA VAL A 65 0.39 4.00 -13.07
C VAL A 65 0.26 2.57 -12.58
N GLU A 66 1.27 2.12 -11.84
CA GLU A 66 1.28 0.81 -11.20
C GLU A 66 0.74 0.93 -9.78
N TYR A 67 -0.17 0.04 -9.38
CA TYR A 67 -0.65 -0.09 -8.01
C TYR A 67 -0.18 -1.43 -7.45
N VAL A 68 0.25 -1.43 -6.20
CA VAL A 68 0.57 -2.63 -5.44
C VAL A 68 -0.38 -2.71 -4.25
N ASP A 69 -1.18 -3.77 -4.15
CA ASP A 69 -1.92 -4.10 -2.93
C ASP A 69 -0.96 -4.77 -1.95
N VAL A 70 -0.63 -4.07 -0.88
CA VAL A 70 0.29 -4.54 0.15
C VAL A 70 -0.51 -5.22 1.25
N VAL A 71 0.05 -6.30 1.81
CA VAL A 71 -0.55 -6.99 2.95
C VAL A 71 -0.83 -5.99 4.07
N GLY A 72 -1.99 -6.12 4.72
CA GLY A 72 -2.46 -5.15 5.71
C GLY A 72 -1.48 -4.98 6.88
N ILE A 73 -1.18 -3.72 7.21
CA ILE A 73 -0.38 -3.35 8.38
C ILE A 73 -1.25 -3.56 9.61
N ALA A 74 -0.93 -4.56 10.43
CA ALA A 74 -1.60 -4.77 11.71
C ALA A 74 -0.80 -4.14 12.85
N LYS A 75 -1.49 -3.71 13.90
CA LYS A 75 -0.86 -3.23 15.13
C LYS A 75 0.05 -4.31 15.72
N GLY A 76 1.30 -3.97 15.99
CA GLY A 76 2.30 -4.91 16.49
C GLY A 76 2.88 -5.85 15.42
N ALA A 77 2.70 -5.56 14.13
CA ALA A 77 3.40 -6.26 13.04
C ALA A 77 4.93 -6.18 13.20
N THR A 78 5.41 -5.11 13.83
CA THR A 78 6.80 -4.92 14.24
C THR A 78 7.36 -5.99 15.20
N ARG A 79 6.52 -6.80 15.87
CA ARG A 79 6.98 -7.92 16.73
C ARG A 79 7.45 -9.14 15.95
N SER A 80 7.04 -9.28 14.69
CA SER A 80 7.47 -10.35 13.80
C SER A 80 8.38 -9.80 12.71
N VAL A 81 9.69 -9.85 12.97
CA VAL A 81 10.75 -9.29 12.11
C VAL A 81 10.58 -9.68 10.64
N THR A 82 10.25 -10.95 10.36
CA THR A 82 10.11 -11.46 8.98
C THR A 82 8.95 -10.83 8.20
N ILE A 83 7.81 -10.58 8.85
CA ILE A 83 6.61 -10.02 8.20
C ILE A 83 6.84 -8.53 7.90
N LEU A 84 7.53 -7.84 8.81
CA LEU A 84 7.87 -6.43 8.63
C LEU A 84 8.88 -6.24 7.49
N ASP A 85 9.93 -7.07 7.42
CA ASP A 85 10.93 -6.98 6.36
C ASP A 85 10.34 -7.23 4.96
N GLU A 86 9.43 -8.21 4.82
CA GLU A 86 8.72 -8.46 3.56
C GLU A 86 7.86 -7.25 3.15
N LEU A 87 7.12 -6.68 4.10
CA LEU A 87 6.30 -5.49 3.88
C LEU A 87 7.16 -4.28 3.49
N LEU A 88 8.23 -4.00 4.23
CA LEU A 88 9.12 -2.87 3.94
C LEU A 88 9.83 -3.04 2.59
N ASN A 89 10.21 -4.26 2.21
CA ASN A 89 10.78 -4.51 0.90
C ASN A 89 9.78 -4.22 -0.24
N GLN A 90 8.50 -4.50 -0.04
CA GLN A 90 7.46 -4.13 -1.00
C GLN A 90 7.27 -2.61 -1.07
N LEU A 91 7.21 -1.94 0.08
CA LEU A 91 7.04 -0.49 0.17
C LEU A 91 8.24 0.28 -0.39
N ARG A 92 9.48 -0.23 -0.23
CA ARG A 92 10.70 0.38 -0.79
C ARG A 92 10.70 0.51 -2.30
N ASN A 93 9.94 -0.33 -3.00
CA ASN A 93 9.80 -0.26 -4.45
C ASN A 93 8.69 0.72 -4.89
N CYS A 94 7.95 1.31 -3.95
CA CYS A 94 6.88 2.26 -4.23
C CYS A 94 7.41 3.70 -4.15
N GLU A 95 6.93 4.56 -5.04
CA GLU A 95 7.24 6.00 -5.08
C GLU A 95 6.23 6.81 -4.25
N ALA A 96 5.04 6.27 -4.00
CA ALA A 96 4.01 6.89 -3.17
C ALA A 96 3.19 5.83 -2.42
N LEU A 97 2.58 6.24 -1.32
CA LEU A 97 1.70 5.41 -0.50
C LEU A 97 0.27 5.96 -0.55
N LEU A 98 -0.70 5.07 -0.77
CA LEU A 98 -2.13 5.35 -0.71
C LEU A 98 -2.70 4.68 0.53
N LEU A 99 -3.00 5.47 1.56
CA LEU A 99 -3.54 4.99 2.83
C LEU A 99 -5.07 4.87 2.76
N VAL A 100 -5.57 3.63 2.85
CA VAL A 100 -7.00 3.32 2.92
C VAL A 100 -7.44 3.23 4.36
N VAL A 101 -8.22 4.22 4.78
CA VAL A 101 -8.78 4.34 6.13
C VAL A 101 -10.24 3.90 6.12
N ARG A 102 -10.63 3.10 7.12
CA ARG A 102 -11.99 2.61 7.24
C ARG A 102 -12.88 3.62 7.96
N ASP A 103 -13.96 4.04 7.31
CA ASP A 103 -15.00 4.88 7.90
C ASP A 103 -16.41 4.34 7.61
N PHE A 104 -16.59 3.02 7.76
CA PHE A 104 -17.88 2.37 7.56
C PHE A 104 -18.13 1.23 8.55
N ALA A 105 -19.39 1.11 8.99
CA ALA A 105 -19.87 0.00 9.80
C ALA A 105 -20.34 -1.17 8.92
N ASN A 106 -19.97 -2.39 9.30
CA ASN A 106 -20.43 -3.62 8.64
C ASN A 106 -20.27 -4.80 9.60
N ASP A 107 -21.38 -5.41 10.01
CA ASP A 107 -21.41 -6.52 10.97
C ASP A 107 -20.75 -7.80 10.44
N ARG A 108 -20.65 -7.95 9.12
CA ARG A 108 -19.98 -9.10 8.48
C ARG A 108 -18.47 -8.94 8.42
N VAL A 109 -17.96 -7.73 8.69
CA VAL A 109 -16.54 -7.38 8.59
C VAL A 109 -16.16 -6.59 9.84
N PRO A 110 -15.95 -7.24 10.99
CA PRO A 110 -15.64 -6.55 12.24
C PRO A 110 -14.35 -5.75 12.13
N HIS A 111 -14.27 -4.61 12.83
CA HIS A 111 -13.05 -3.79 12.86
C HIS A 111 -11.95 -4.53 13.65
N PRO A 112 -10.68 -4.55 13.19
CA PRO A 112 -9.60 -5.24 13.90
C PRO A 112 -9.40 -4.77 15.36
N GLU A 113 -9.51 -3.46 15.60
CA GLU A 113 -9.43 -2.88 16.95
C GLU A 113 -10.77 -2.92 17.71
N GLY A 114 -11.80 -3.57 17.17
CA GLY A 114 -13.14 -3.70 17.79
C GLY A 114 -14.01 -2.43 17.74
N LYS A 115 -13.44 -1.26 17.46
CA LYS A 115 -14.15 0.01 17.24
C LYS A 115 -13.62 0.69 15.99
N ILE A 116 -14.53 1.27 15.20
CA ILE A 116 -14.18 2.10 14.04
C ILE A 116 -13.74 3.46 14.54
N ASN A 117 -12.50 3.85 14.24
CA ASN A 117 -11.97 5.17 14.53
C ASN A 117 -10.91 5.54 13.47
N PRO A 118 -11.29 6.26 12.40
CA PRO A 118 -10.41 6.61 11.30
C PRO A 118 -9.11 7.30 11.75
N GLN A 119 -9.19 8.16 12.76
CA GLN A 119 -8.02 8.89 13.25
C GLN A 119 -7.02 7.95 13.96
N GLN A 120 -7.53 7.00 14.75
CA GLN A 120 -6.67 5.99 15.38
C GLN A 120 -6.05 5.06 14.35
N ASP A 121 -6.78 4.70 13.30
CA ASP A 121 -6.24 3.86 12.22
C ASP A 121 -5.05 4.51 11.52
N VAL A 122 -5.16 5.80 11.21
CA VAL A 122 -4.04 6.58 10.64
C VAL A 122 -2.85 6.58 11.60
N GLN A 123 -3.08 6.86 12.88
CA GLN A 123 -2.02 6.89 13.89
C GLN A 123 -1.33 5.53 14.06
N ILE A 124 -2.09 4.42 14.00
CA ILE A 124 -1.51 3.07 14.07
C ILE A 124 -0.57 2.84 12.88
N VAL A 125 -1.03 3.12 11.66
CA VAL A 125 -0.20 2.91 10.46
C VAL A 125 1.04 3.81 10.48
N GLU A 126 0.88 5.09 10.81
CA GLU A 126 1.99 6.05 10.92
C GLU A 126 3.01 5.60 11.97
N THR A 127 2.55 5.15 13.14
CA THR A 127 3.43 4.67 14.21
C THR A 127 4.24 3.44 13.77
N GLU A 128 3.61 2.47 13.09
CA GLU A 128 4.33 1.28 12.61
C GLU A 128 5.37 1.63 11.53
N LEU A 129 5.11 2.62 10.67
CA LEU A 129 6.08 3.12 9.70
C LEU A 129 7.26 3.82 10.40
N LEU A 130 7.00 4.67 11.38
CA LEU A 130 8.04 5.35 12.16
C LEU A 130 8.92 4.36 12.94
N LEU A 131 8.31 3.33 13.56
CA LEU A 131 9.04 2.27 14.26
C LEU A 131 9.92 1.46 13.29
N SER A 132 9.43 1.22 12.07
CA SER A 132 10.20 0.55 11.02
C SER A 132 11.43 1.35 10.60
N ASP A 133 11.28 2.65 10.39
CA ASP A 133 12.40 3.55 10.08
C ASP A 133 13.41 3.60 11.22
N LEU A 134 12.93 3.66 12.48
CA LEU A 134 13.79 3.61 13.65
C LEU A 134 14.64 2.33 13.69
N ALA A 135 14.04 1.16 13.46
CA ALA A 135 14.76 -0.12 13.43
C ALA A 135 15.84 -0.17 12.33
N ILE A 136 15.55 0.42 11.15
CA ILE A 136 16.52 0.56 10.05
C ILE A 136 17.68 1.47 10.48
N LEU A 137 17.38 2.61 11.11
CA LEU A 137 18.38 3.57 11.59
C LEU A 137 19.29 2.95 12.66
N GLU A 138 18.72 2.25 13.64
CA GLU A 138 19.49 1.55 14.68
C GLU A 138 20.45 0.52 14.08
N THR A 139 19.97 -0.28 13.13
CA THR A 139 20.79 -1.26 12.41
C THR A 139 21.94 -0.58 11.65
N ARG A 140 21.66 0.56 11.01
CA ARG A 140 22.65 1.34 10.28
C ARG A 140 23.70 1.96 11.21
N ILE A 141 23.29 2.53 12.33
CA ILE A 141 24.18 3.12 13.34
C ILE A 141 25.13 2.07 13.89
N ASN A 142 24.60 0.90 14.29
CA ASN A 142 25.41 -0.22 14.79
C ASN A 142 26.46 -0.68 13.78
N ARG A 143 26.13 -0.68 12.48
CA ARG A 143 27.08 -1.03 11.41
C ARG A 143 28.18 0.01 11.27
N LEU A 144 27.82 1.30 11.24
CA LEU A 144 28.77 2.40 11.12
C LEU A 144 29.73 2.45 12.32
N GLN A 145 29.25 2.20 13.54
CA GLN A 145 30.11 2.13 14.73
C GLN A 145 31.17 1.04 14.62
N LYS A 146 30.81 -0.14 14.09
CA LYS A 146 31.77 -1.23 13.83
C LYS A 146 32.77 -0.91 12.72
N GLU A 147 32.36 -0.15 11.70
CA GLU A 147 33.24 0.31 10.62
C GLU A 147 34.23 1.38 11.10
N ILE A 148 33.82 2.28 12.00
CA ILE A 148 34.69 3.34 12.58
C ILE A 148 35.69 2.77 13.59
N ALA A 149 35.33 1.72 14.34
CA ALA A 149 36.20 1.10 15.32
C ALA A 149 37.31 0.22 14.70
N LYS A 150 37.32 0.08 13.36
CA LYS A 150 38.36 -0.59 12.56
C LYS A 150 39.39 0.41 12.06
#